data_AF-T1CWJ5-F1
#
_entry.id   AF-T1CWJ5-F1
#
_cell.length_a   1.000
_cell.length_b   1.000
_cell.length_c   1.000
_cell.angle_alpha   90.00
_cell.angle_beta   90.00
_cell.angle_gamma   90.00
#
_symmetry.space_group_name_H-M   'P 1'
#
loop_
_entity.id
_entity.type
_entity.pdbx_description
1 polymer ?
#
loop_
_entity_poly.entity_id
_entity_poly.type
_entity_poly.pdbx_seq_one_letter_code
_entity_poly.pdbx_strand_id
1 'polypeptide(L)'
;QTHPAVAMDATGDFVVAWKGYNPSFHYGVYAQRFAADGAAQGTNFLVPPLTPAVSSTAFGIAASPSVALDATGDFVVGQAGFYSFYRGSHKYHYSDLVAQRYQGESAPFV
;
A
#
# COMPACT_ATOMS: atom_id res chain seq x y z
N GLN A 1 6.89 -5.96 10.26
CA GLN A 1 6.17 -4.84 9.62
C GLN A 1 6.91 -3.54 9.94
N THR A 2 6.91 -2.54 9.04
CA THR A 2 7.64 -1.26 9.20
C THR A 2 6.91 -0.13 8.47
N HIS A 3 7.33 1.13 8.66
CA HIS A 3 6.81 2.30 7.95
C HIS A 3 5.27 2.44 8.04
N PRO A 4 4.69 2.60 9.24
CA PRO A 4 3.27 2.83 9.37
C PRO A 4 2.90 4.24 8.87
N ALA A 5 1.73 4.36 8.27
CA ALA A 5 1.05 5.60 7.95
C ALA A 5 -0.40 5.49 8.39
N VAL A 6 -0.98 6.58 8.89
CA VAL A 6 -2.36 6.63 9.37
C VAL A 6 -3.03 7.93 8.94
N ALA A 7 -4.32 7.84 8.61
CA ALA A 7 -5.20 8.98 8.46
C ALA A 7 -6.54 8.67 9.13
N MET A 8 -7.20 9.71 9.64
CA MET A 8 -8.46 9.62 10.37
C MET A 8 -9.39 10.71 9.84
N ASP A 9 -10.69 10.44 9.78
CA ASP A 9 -11.71 11.41 9.41
C ASP A 9 -12.23 12.20 10.63
N ALA A 10 -13.17 13.11 10.39
CA ALA A 10 -13.74 13.94 11.44
C ALA A 10 -14.64 13.17 12.42
N THR A 11 -15.13 11.99 12.05
CA THR A 11 -15.95 11.12 12.90
C THR A 11 -15.14 10.11 13.72
N GLY A 12 -13.85 9.95 13.39
CA GLY A 12 -12.91 9.11 14.09
C GLY A 12 -12.59 7.80 13.37
N ASP A 13 -13.21 7.51 12.24
CA ASP A 13 -12.84 6.34 11.43
C ASP A 13 -11.44 6.56 10.85
N PHE A 14 -10.65 5.51 10.79
CA PHE A 14 -9.24 5.64 10.40
C PHE A 14 -8.74 4.47 9.56
N VAL A 15 -7.72 4.78 8.76
CA VAL A 15 -7.02 3.81 7.91
C VAL A 15 -5.57 3.76 8.32
N VAL A 16 -5.06 2.55 8.55
CA VAL A 16 -3.65 2.30 8.81
C VAL A 16 -3.07 1.57 7.62
N ALA A 17 -1.97 2.09 7.07
CA ALA A 17 -1.16 1.42 6.07
C ALA A 17 0.23 1.10 6.60
N TRP A 18 0.82 -0.01 6.20
CA TRP A 18 2.16 -0.42 6.63
C TRP A 18 2.86 -1.27 5.58
N LYS A 19 4.19 -1.30 5.66
CA LYS A 19 5.00 -2.25 4.90
C LYS A 19 5.01 -3.62 5.61
N GLY A 20 4.45 -4.63 4.96
CA GLY A 20 4.42 -6.03 5.41
C GLY A 20 5.25 -6.94 4.50
N TYR A 21 5.43 -8.20 4.89
CA TYR A 21 6.08 -9.22 4.06
C TYR A 21 5.08 -10.32 3.71
N ASN A 22 5.04 -10.73 2.44
CA ASN A 22 4.29 -11.89 1.98
C ASN A 22 5.17 -12.75 1.06
N PRO A 23 5.12 -14.09 1.18
CA PRO A 23 5.92 -15.00 0.36
C PRO A 23 5.74 -14.84 -1.17
N SER A 24 4.57 -14.42 -1.63
CA SER A 24 4.21 -14.29 -3.06
C SER A 24 4.65 -12.96 -3.69
N PHE A 25 4.72 -11.88 -2.91
CA PHE A 25 5.00 -10.51 -3.42
C PHE A 25 6.20 -9.85 -2.73
N HIS A 26 6.94 -10.57 -1.89
CA HIS A 26 7.94 -10.03 -0.97
C HIS A 26 7.35 -8.88 -0.10
N TYR A 27 8.07 -7.77 0.10
CA TYR A 27 7.59 -6.63 0.88
C TYR A 27 6.51 -5.78 0.16
N GLY A 28 5.24 -5.90 0.56
CA GLY A 28 4.15 -5.08 0.03
C GLY A 28 3.64 -4.00 1.00
N VAL A 29 2.87 -3.05 0.48
CA VAL A 29 2.07 -2.13 1.31
C VAL A 29 0.72 -2.78 1.56
N TYR A 30 0.34 -2.87 2.84
CA TYR A 30 -0.96 -3.33 3.28
C TYR A 30 -1.71 -2.17 3.89
N ALA A 31 -3.04 -2.22 3.83
CA ALA A 31 -3.90 -1.29 4.55
C ALA A 31 -5.05 -2.02 5.26
N GLN A 32 -5.49 -1.45 6.38
CA GLN A 32 -6.65 -1.90 7.16
C GLN A 32 -7.44 -0.66 7.58
N ARG A 33 -8.76 -0.81 7.56
CA ARG A 33 -9.69 0.21 8.04
C ARG A 33 -10.23 -0.15 9.41
N PHE A 34 -10.53 0.88 10.18
CA PHE A 34 -11.08 0.78 11.51
C PHE A 34 -12.16 1.83 11.71
N ALA A 35 -13.22 1.43 12.42
CA ALA A 35 -14.21 2.36 12.93
C ALA A 35 -13.63 3.19 14.09
N ALA A 36 -14.29 4.28 14.46
CA ALA A 36 -13.88 5.17 15.56
C ALA A 36 -13.69 4.46 16.92
N ASP A 37 -14.37 3.33 17.15
CA ASP A 37 -14.21 2.50 18.35
C ASP A 37 -13.02 1.51 18.27
N GLY A 38 -12.29 1.52 17.15
CA GLY A 38 -11.16 0.63 16.87
C GLY A 38 -11.55 -0.72 16.27
N ALA A 39 -12.83 -0.98 16.00
CA ALA A 39 -13.27 -2.20 15.35
C ALA A 39 -12.78 -2.24 13.89
N ALA A 40 -12.17 -3.34 13.48
CA ALA A 40 -11.73 -3.53 12.10
C ALA A 40 -12.93 -3.59 11.14
N GLN A 41 -12.94 -2.69 10.15
CA GLN A 41 -13.90 -2.70 9.05
C GLN A 41 -13.38 -3.61 7.93
N GLY A 42 -13.73 -4.90 7.98
CA GLY A 42 -13.25 -5.92 7.04
C GLY A 42 -11.83 -6.42 7.36
N THR A 43 -11.21 -7.12 6.41
CA THR A 43 -9.82 -7.61 6.52
C THR A 43 -8.84 -6.66 5.87
N ASN A 44 -7.55 -6.83 6.19
CA ASN A 44 -6.52 -6.04 5.56
C ASN A 44 -6.41 -6.45 4.09
N PHE A 45 -5.90 -5.54 3.28
CA PHE A 45 -5.74 -5.77 1.85
C PHE A 45 -4.38 -5.28 1.38
N LEU A 46 -3.88 -5.92 0.32
CA LEU A 46 -2.66 -5.51 -0.36
C LEU A 46 -2.98 -4.32 -1.27
N VAL A 47 -2.21 -3.24 -1.13
CA VAL A 47 -2.23 -2.14 -2.08
C VAL A 47 -1.51 -2.60 -3.35
N PRO A 48 -2.09 -2.40 -4.55
CA PRO A 48 -1.47 -2.81 -5.81
C PRO A 48 -0.01 -2.33 -5.89
N PRO A 49 0.95 -3.22 -6.19
CA PRO A 49 2.35 -2.87 -6.21
C PRO A 49 2.69 -1.95 -7.41
N LEU A 50 3.78 -1.18 -7.27
CA LEU A 50 4.29 -0.24 -8.29
C LEU A 50 4.61 -0.88 -9.65
N THR A 51 4.77 -2.19 -9.72
CA THR A 51 5.09 -2.89 -10.96
C THR A 51 4.09 -4.04 -11.19
N PRO A 52 3.55 -4.22 -12.41
CA PRO A 52 3.09 -5.55 -12.80
C PRO A 52 4.28 -6.51 -12.60
N ALA A 53 4.03 -7.75 -12.17
CA ALA A 53 5.03 -8.72 -11.72
C ALA A 53 6.04 -9.20 -12.80
N VAL A 54 6.51 -8.31 -13.68
CA VAL A 54 7.49 -8.56 -14.73
C VAL A 54 8.90 -8.38 -14.17
N SER A 55 9.31 -9.32 -13.31
CA SER A 55 10.64 -9.93 -13.31
C SER A 55 10.94 -10.47 -11.91
N SER A 56 11.10 -11.79 -11.82
CA SER A 56 11.55 -12.56 -10.65
C SER A 56 12.95 -12.18 -10.11
N THR A 57 13.52 -11.07 -10.60
CA THR A 57 14.82 -10.53 -10.19
C THR A 57 14.73 -9.10 -9.65
N ALA A 58 13.52 -8.56 -9.47
CA ALA A 58 13.31 -7.25 -8.87
C ALA A 58 13.60 -7.32 -7.35
N PHE A 59 14.81 -6.96 -6.95
CA PHE A 59 15.20 -6.86 -5.54
C PHE A 59 15.10 -5.41 -5.09
N GLY A 60 14.21 -5.16 -4.13
CA GLY A 60 13.95 -3.85 -3.57
C GLY A 60 12.49 -3.46 -3.74
N ILE A 61 11.71 -3.66 -2.70
CA ILE A 61 10.43 -2.99 -2.55
C ILE A 61 10.49 -2.31 -1.19
N ALA A 62 11.14 -1.14 -1.19
CA ALA A 62 11.01 -0.15 -0.13
C ALA A 62 9.81 0.71 -0.46
N ALA A 63 8.62 0.19 -0.22
CA ALA A 63 7.39 0.93 -0.40
C ALA A 63 7.07 1.69 0.89
N SER A 64 7.16 3.02 0.85
CA SER A 64 6.74 3.91 1.93
C SER A 64 5.27 4.27 1.72
N PRO A 65 4.36 3.88 2.63
CA PRO A 65 2.95 4.22 2.49
C PRO A 65 2.69 5.67 2.92
N SER A 66 1.66 6.26 2.32
CA SER A 66 1.01 7.49 2.77
C SER A 66 -0.50 7.32 2.66
N VAL A 67 -1.28 7.89 3.57
CA VAL A 67 -2.74 7.75 3.57
C VAL A 67 -3.40 9.12 3.65
N ALA A 68 -4.47 9.32 2.89
CA ALA A 68 -5.41 10.42 3.04
C ALA A 68 -6.83 9.86 3.07
N LEU A 69 -7.69 10.38 3.94
CA LEU A 69 -9.07 9.94 4.15
C LEU A 69 -9.96 11.19 4.20
N ASP A 70 -11.13 11.14 3.58
CA ASP A 70 -12.13 12.20 3.66
C ASP A 70 -13.29 11.85 4.60
N ALA A 71 -14.15 12.83 4.86
CA ALA A 71 -15.28 12.71 5.78
C ALA A 71 -16.40 11.76 5.31
N THR A 72 -16.33 11.24 4.08
CA THR A 72 -17.27 10.25 3.55
C THR A 72 -16.74 8.83 3.64
N GLY A 73 -15.51 8.64 4.14
CA GLY A 73 -14.86 7.34 4.24
C GLY A 73 -14.06 6.94 3.00
N ASP A 74 -13.98 7.81 1.98
CA ASP A 74 -13.14 7.62 0.81
C ASP A 74 -11.68 7.91 1.16
N PHE A 75 -10.78 7.06 0.69
CA PHE A 75 -9.35 7.21 1.00
C PHE A 75 -8.45 6.92 -0.17
N VAL A 76 -7.25 7.49 -0.11
CA VAL A 76 -6.16 7.26 -1.03
C VAL A 76 -5.01 6.66 -0.24
N VAL A 77 -4.46 5.55 -0.74
CA VAL A 77 -3.18 5.01 -0.26
C VAL A 77 -2.13 5.25 -1.34
N GLY A 78 -1.17 6.09 -1.00
CA GLY A 78 0.04 6.33 -1.78
C GLY A 78 1.13 5.34 -1.40
N GLN A 79 1.92 4.95 -2.39
CA GLN A 79 3.09 4.10 -2.26
C GLN A 79 4.21 4.71 -3.09
N ALA A 80 5.33 5.04 -2.45
CA ALA A 80 6.57 5.41 -3.13
C ALA A 80 7.59 4.31 -2.93
N GLY A 81 8.35 3.94 -3.97
CA GLY A 81 9.40 2.95 -3.78
C GLY A 81 10.49 2.93 -4.82
N PHE A 82 11.56 2.26 -4.44
CA PHE A 82 12.74 2.03 -5.28
C PHE A 82 12.89 0.54 -5.52
N TYR A 83 13.04 0.14 -6.78
CA TYR A 83 13.30 -1.24 -7.16
C TYR A 83 14.48 -1.31 -8.14
N SER A 84 15.19 -2.44 -8.11
CA SER A 84 16.27 -2.72 -9.05
C SER A 84 16.02 -4.04 -9.74
N PHE A 85 16.20 -4.09 -11.06
CA PHE A 85 16.16 -5.34 -11.81
C PHE A 85 17.39 -5.49 -12.69
N TYR A 86 17.69 -6.73 -13.04
CA TYR A 86 18.75 -7.05 -13.98
C TYR A 86 18.19 -7.21 -15.39
N ARG A 87 18.90 -6.66 -16.38
CA ARG A 87 18.73 -7.00 -17.79
C ARG A 87 20.09 -7.45 -18.31
N GLY A 88 20.27 -8.77 -18.42
CA GLY A 88 21.59 -9.36 -18.59
C GLY A 88 22.48 -9.10 -17.36
N SER A 89 23.73 -8.71 -17.57
CA SER A 89 24.69 -8.37 -16.50
C SER A 89 24.50 -6.96 -15.92
N HIS A 90 23.62 -6.14 -16.50
CA HIS A 90 23.43 -4.76 -16.08
C HIS A 90 22.28 -4.62 -15.09
N LYS A 91 22.55 -3.92 -13.98
CA LYS A 91 21.57 -3.56 -12.95
C LYS A 91 20.98 -2.18 -13.25
N TYR A 92 19.66 -2.09 -13.25
CA TYR A 92 18.94 -0.84 -13.40
C TYR A 92 18.25 -0.46 -12.09
N HIS A 93 18.12 0.85 -11.85
CA HIS A 93 17.45 1.42 -10.68
C HIS A 93 16.25 2.25 -11.12
N TYR A 94 15.11 2.01 -10.49
CA TYR A 94 13.87 2.73 -10.76
C TYR A 94 13.29 3.24 -9.45
N SER A 95 12.71 4.43 -9.53
CA SER A 95 11.88 5.04 -8.49
C SER A 95 10.51 5.31 -9.07
N ASP A 96 9.47 4.96 -8.34
CA ASP A 96 8.11 5.19 -8.79
C ASP A 96 7.19 5.58 -7.60
N LEU A 97 6.13 6.31 -7.91
CA LEU A 97 5.11 6.79 -6.99
C LEU A 97 3.73 6.52 -7.60
N VAL A 98 2.93 5.70 -6.91
CA VAL A 98 1.54 5.45 -7.28
C VAL A 98 0.63 5.79 -6.12
N ALA A 99 -0.61 6.15 -6.43
CA ALA A 99 -1.66 6.35 -5.46
C ALA A 99 -2.93 5.65 -5.94
N GLN A 100 -3.52 4.82 -5.09
CA GLN A 100 -4.77 4.14 -5.38
C GLN A 100 -5.88 4.77 -4.54
N ARG A 101 -6.96 5.17 -5.20
CA ARG A 101 -8.20 5.62 -4.55
C ARG A 101 -9.09 4.41 -4.26
N TYR A 102 -9.74 4.44 -3.10
CA TYR A 102 -10.69 3.46 -2.61
C TYR A 102 -12.00 4.18 -2.28
N GLN A 103 -13.13 3.60 -2.69
CA GLN A 103 -14.47 4.17 -2.50
C GLN A 103 -15.24 3.39 -1.44
N GLY A 104 -15.81 4.10 -0.46
CA GLY A 104 -16.70 3.52 0.55
C GLY A 104 -16.11 2.30 1.28
N GLU A 105 -16.96 1.40 1.78
CA GLU A 105 -16.63 0.18 2.57
C GLU A 105 -15.87 -0.94 1.82
N SER A 106 -15.53 -0.74 0.54
CA SER A 106 -15.09 -1.83 -0.34
C SER A 106 -13.58 -1.77 -0.62
N ALA A 107 -12.92 -2.91 -0.47
CA ALA A 107 -11.61 -3.18 -1.07
C ALA A 107 -11.66 -2.90 -2.61
N PRO A 108 -10.52 -2.68 -3.29
CA PRO A 108 -10.54 -2.27 -4.69
C PRO A 108 -11.22 -3.37 -5.53
N PHE A 109 -12.05 -2.96 -6.50
CA PHE A 109 -12.71 -3.87 -7.44
C PHE A 109 -11.66 -4.79 -8.09
N VAL A 110 -11.90 -6.10 -8.01
CA VAL A 110 -11.12 -7.16 -8.67
C VAL A 110 -11.32 -7.09 -10.18
#